data_AF-A0A952I3G5-F1
#
_entry.id   AF-A0A952I3G5-F1
#
_cell.length_a   1.000
_cell.length_b   1.000
_cell.length_c   1.000
_cell.angle_alpha   90.00
_cell.angle_beta   90.00
_cell.angle_gamma   90.00
#
_symmetry.space_group_name_H-M   'P 1'
#
loop_
_entity.id
_entity.type
_entity.pdbx_description
1 polymer ?
#
loop_
_entity_poly.entity_id
_entity_poly.type
_entity_poly.pdbx_seq_one_letter_code
_entity_poly.pdbx_strand_id
1 'polypeptide(L)'
;MKSINFLKLFFILGFITFALTNCDEDPESEKSCSQDEICTAKNVTACCDDVVCVYEYDGKEYQESELDQLAKDLGCSSSSGGRIAASDENDPVKDQLLNLLMRAKDGLR
;
A
#
# COMPACT_ATOMS: atom_id res chain seq x y z
N MET A 1 13.54 -40.87 -34.63
CA MET A 1 14.15 -39.63 -34.10
C MET A 1 13.73 -38.48 -35.00
N LYS A 2 12.78 -37.65 -34.55
CA LYS A 2 12.24 -36.53 -35.32
C LYS A 2 12.52 -35.26 -34.52
N SER A 3 13.38 -34.42 -35.09
CA SER A 3 13.96 -33.24 -34.44
C SER A 3 12.94 -32.12 -34.28
N ILE A 4 12.59 -31.88 -33.01
CA ILE A 4 12.50 -30.58 -32.33
C ILE A 4 11.97 -29.41 -33.18
N ASN A 5 10.65 -29.22 -33.17
CA ASN A 5 9.98 -27.95 -33.48
C ASN A 5 8.99 -27.60 -32.35
N PHE A 6 9.45 -27.64 -31.10
CA PHE A 6 8.60 -27.33 -29.92
C PHE A 6 9.06 -26.08 -29.15
N LEU A 7 10.14 -25.42 -29.59
CA LEU A 7 10.75 -24.30 -28.86
C LEU A 7 10.15 -22.92 -29.21
N LYS A 8 9.23 -22.83 -30.17
CA LYS A 8 8.62 -21.53 -30.59
C LYS A 8 7.28 -21.24 -29.92
N LEU A 9 6.68 -22.20 -29.21
CA LEU A 9 5.35 -22.02 -28.63
C LEU A 9 5.37 -21.40 -27.21
N PHE A 10 6.53 -21.38 -26.54
CA PHE A 10 6.65 -20.83 -25.19
C PHE A 10 6.95 -19.33 -25.13
N PHE A 11 7.22 -18.68 -26.27
CA PHE A 11 7.63 -17.27 -26.28
C PHE A 11 6.46 -16.27 -26.36
N ILE A 12 5.21 -16.75 -26.50
CA ILE A 12 4.02 -15.88 -26.65
C ILE A 12 3.19 -15.80 -25.36
N LEU A 13 3.48 -16.65 -24.36
CA LEU A 13 2.69 -16.74 -23.12
C LEU A 13 3.39 -16.11 -21.90
N GLY A 14 4.40 -15.25 -22.12
CA GLY A 14 5.25 -14.72 -21.05
C GLY A 14 5.15 -13.22 -20.81
N PHE A 15 4.22 -12.51 -21.47
CA PHE A 15 4.24 -11.04 -21.50
C PHE A 15 2.93 -10.34 -21.07
N ILE A 16 1.99 -11.05 -20.43
CA ILE A 16 0.66 -10.46 -20.09
C ILE A 16 0.30 -10.63 -18.61
N THR A 17 1.28 -10.64 -17.69
CA THR A 17 0.99 -10.70 -16.24
C THR A 17 1.54 -9.52 -15.45
N PHE A 18 2.12 -8.51 -16.09
CA PHE A 18 2.53 -7.25 -15.45
C PHE A 18 1.56 -6.08 -15.67
N ALA A 19 0.34 -6.36 -16.15
CA ALA A 19 -0.72 -5.36 -16.35
C ALA A 19 -1.77 -5.34 -15.21
N LEU A 20 -1.44 -5.86 -14.02
CA LEU A 20 -2.29 -5.78 -12.82
C LEU A 20 -1.70 -4.91 -11.70
N THR A 21 -0.69 -4.10 -11.98
CA THR A 21 -0.55 -2.85 -11.21
C THR A 21 -1.60 -1.90 -11.77
N ASN A 22 -2.73 -1.87 -11.07
CA ASN A 22 -3.83 -0.91 -11.23
C ASN A 22 -3.28 0.53 -11.14
N CYS A 23 -2.75 1.04 -12.25
CA CYS A 23 -2.68 2.47 -12.48
C CYS A 23 -3.78 2.75 -13.51
N ASP A 24 -5.00 2.89 -13.02
CA ASP A 24 -6.10 3.49 -13.76
C ASP A 24 -5.60 4.86 -14.23
N GLU A 25 -5.43 4.99 -15.55
CA GLU A 25 -5.21 6.26 -16.24
C GLU A 25 -6.51 7.06 -16.18
N ASP A 26 -6.78 7.72 -15.05
CA ASP A 26 -7.81 8.76 -14.95
C ASP A 26 -7.13 10.15 -14.97
N PRO A 27 -7.50 11.07 -15.88
CA PRO A 27 -6.87 12.38 -15.99
C PRO A 27 -7.38 13.33 -14.89
N GLU A 28 -7.01 13.11 -13.63
CA GLU A 28 -7.48 13.91 -12.49
C GLU A 28 -6.35 14.17 -11.48
N SER A 29 -5.70 15.35 -11.59
CA SER A 29 -4.61 15.84 -10.71
C SER A 29 -3.37 14.92 -10.65
N GLU A 30 -2.18 15.46 -10.37
CA GLU A 30 -0.96 14.65 -10.24
C GLU A 30 -1.01 13.85 -8.93
N LYS A 31 -1.93 12.90 -8.78
CA LYS A 31 -2.08 12.11 -7.57
C LYS A 31 -0.85 11.21 -7.41
N SER A 32 -0.12 11.40 -6.32
CA SER A 32 1.05 10.61 -5.99
C SER A 32 0.71 9.60 -4.90
N CYS A 33 0.98 8.32 -5.19
CA CYS A 33 0.66 7.21 -4.32
C CYS A 33 1.93 6.49 -3.86
N SER A 34 1.95 6.08 -2.61
CA SER A 34 2.97 5.22 -2.03
C SER A 34 2.31 4.09 -1.25
N GLN A 35 2.81 2.87 -1.41
CA GLN A 35 2.33 1.70 -0.68
C GLN A 35 3.43 1.14 0.20
N ASP A 36 3.07 0.69 1.40
CA ASP A 36 4.00 0.01 2.30
C ASP A 36 3.30 -1.03 3.18
N GLU A 37 4.07 -2.01 3.63
CA GLU A 37 3.62 -3.00 4.61
C GLU A 37 3.79 -2.41 6.01
N ILE A 38 2.68 -2.08 6.66
CA ILE A 38 2.68 -1.45 7.99
C ILE A 38 2.92 -2.52 9.07
N CYS A 39 2.25 -3.66 8.97
CA CYS A 39 2.54 -4.84 9.78
C CYS A 39 2.35 -6.12 8.95
N THR A 40 2.76 -7.28 9.48
CA THR A 40 2.83 -8.54 8.71
C THR A 40 1.59 -8.79 7.85
N ALA A 41 1.77 -8.82 6.54
CA ALA A 41 0.73 -9.02 5.53
C ALA A 41 -0.36 -7.92 5.48
N LYS A 42 -0.10 -6.72 6.01
CA LYS A 42 -1.00 -5.56 5.98
C LYS A 42 -0.38 -4.44 5.17
N ASN A 43 -0.72 -4.41 3.88
CA ASN A 43 -0.30 -3.37 2.95
C ASN A 43 -1.30 -2.21 2.98
N VAL A 44 -0.78 -1.00 3.20
CA VAL A 44 -1.57 0.24 3.12
C VAL A 44 -1.03 1.06 1.97
N THR A 45 -1.93 1.64 1.19
CA THR A 45 -1.60 2.61 0.16
C THR A 45 -1.95 4.00 0.68
N ALA A 46 -1.03 4.95 0.70
CA ALA A 46 -1.37 6.36 0.87
C ALA A 46 -1.30 7.04 -0.49
N CYS A 47 -2.31 7.84 -0.81
CA CYS A 47 -2.32 8.66 -2.00
C CYS A 47 -2.62 10.11 -1.63
N CYS A 48 -1.84 11.02 -2.18
CA CYS A 48 -2.03 12.45 -2.03
C CYS A 48 -2.25 13.08 -3.40
N ASP A 49 -3.19 14.02 -3.47
CA ASP A 49 -3.25 15.02 -4.53
C ASP A 49 -2.80 16.39 -3.97
N ASP A 50 -2.92 17.46 -4.76
CA ASP A 50 -2.53 18.82 -4.37
C ASP A 50 -3.30 19.37 -3.15
N VAL A 51 -4.44 18.78 -2.80
CA VAL A 51 -5.43 19.30 -1.86
C VAL A 51 -5.66 18.34 -0.68
N VAL A 52 -5.65 17.03 -0.92
CA VAL A 52 -6.09 15.99 0.02
C VAL A 52 -5.16 14.78 -0.02
N CYS A 53 -4.92 14.19 1.15
CA CYS A 53 -4.27 12.89 1.30
C CYS A 53 -5.22 11.87 1.93
N VAL A 54 -5.26 10.67 1.36
CA VAL A 54 -6.08 9.55 1.83
C VAL A 54 -5.23 8.29 1.95
N TYR A 55 -5.60 7.42 2.89
CA TYR A 55 -5.08 6.07 3.01
C TYR A 55 -6.10 5.08 2.48
N GLU A 56 -5.66 4.02 1.83
CA GLU A 56 -6.49 2.91 1.37
C GLU A 56 -5.96 1.61 1.99
N TYR A 57 -6.87 0.85 2.59
CA TYR A 57 -6.60 -0.46 3.15
C TYR A 57 -7.83 -1.36 3.02
N ASP A 58 -7.64 -2.57 2.47
CA ASP A 58 -8.70 -3.55 2.26
C ASP A 58 -9.91 -3.01 1.47
N GLY A 59 -9.64 -2.13 0.49
CA GLY A 59 -10.66 -1.48 -0.34
C GLY A 59 -11.47 -0.39 0.38
N LYS A 60 -11.05 0.03 1.58
CA LYS A 60 -11.63 1.17 2.30
C LYS A 60 -10.66 2.34 2.31
N GLU A 61 -11.20 3.54 2.15
CA GLU A 61 -10.45 4.78 2.27
C GLU A 61 -10.59 5.38 3.68
N TYR A 62 -9.51 5.97 4.17
CA TYR A 62 -9.41 6.62 5.48
C TYR A 62 -8.73 7.97 5.32
N GLN A 63 -9.30 9.00 5.93
CA GLN A 63 -8.64 10.30 6.03
C GLN A 63 -7.57 10.31 7.13
N GLU A 64 -6.72 11.33 7.13
CA GLU A 64 -5.71 11.53 8.19
C GLU A 64 -6.35 11.66 9.59
N SER A 65 -7.56 12.24 9.68
CA SER A 65 -8.34 12.29 10.92
C SER A 65 -8.87 10.92 11.37
N GLU A 66 -8.87 9.92 10.49
CA GLU A 66 -9.39 8.56 10.72
C GLU A 66 -8.25 7.54 10.95
N LEU A 67 -7.03 8.01 11.19
CA LEU A 67 -5.87 7.15 11.47
C LEU A 67 -6.09 6.18 12.64
N ASP A 68 -6.81 6.60 13.68
CA ASP A 68 -7.18 5.71 14.80
C ASP A 68 -8.06 4.54 14.36
N GLN A 69 -8.91 4.75 13.36
CA GLN A 69 -9.79 3.73 12.82
C GLN A 69 -9.03 2.82 11.84
N LEU A 70 -8.16 3.39 11.01
CA LEU A 70 -7.24 2.62 10.16
C LEU A 70 -6.33 1.72 11.00
N ALA A 71 -5.73 2.22 12.08
CA ALA A 71 -4.89 1.44 12.97
C ALA A 71 -5.66 0.27 13.61
N LYS A 72 -6.93 0.49 13.99
CA LYS A 72 -7.82 -0.58 14.49
C LYS A 72 -8.14 -1.63 13.43
N ASP A 73 -8.44 -1.20 12.20
CA ASP A 73 -8.80 -2.10 11.09
C ASP A 73 -7.58 -2.89 10.58
N LEU A 74 -6.39 -2.30 10.65
CA LEU A 74 -5.12 -3.00 10.47
C LEU A 74 -4.95 -4.09 11.52
N GLY A 75 -5.45 -3.86 12.74
CA GLY A 75 -5.42 -4.83 13.82
C GLY A 75 -4.00 -5.21 14.21
N CYS A 76 -3.02 -4.35 13.88
CA CYS A 76 -1.62 -4.52 14.24
C CYS A 76 -1.52 -4.42 15.76
N SER A 77 -1.73 -5.54 16.44
CA SER A 77 -1.43 -5.66 17.86
C SER A 77 0.08 -5.71 17.97
N SER A 78 0.68 -4.78 18.70
CA SER A 78 2.09 -4.85 19.10
C SER A 78 2.31 -6.18 19.81
N SER A 79 2.66 -7.22 19.07
CA SER A 79 3.02 -8.53 19.57
C SER A 79 4.43 -8.44 20.15
N SER A 80 4.56 -7.64 21.21
CA SER A 80 5.56 -7.87 22.23
C SER A 80 4.83 -8.55 23.37
N GLY A 81 5.07 -9.85 23.56
CA GLY A 81 4.54 -10.66 24.66
C GLY A 81 5.05 -10.21 26.03
N GLY A 82 4.70 -9.00 26.45
CA GLY A 82 5.21 -8.34 27.64
C GLY A 82 4.27 -7.26 28.11
N ARG A 83 3.27 -7.68 28.89
CA ARG A 83 2.61 -6.95 29.99
C ARG A 83 2.90 -5.44 30.09
N ILE A 84 2.44 -4.61 29.16
CA ILE A 84 2.25 -3.18 29.43
C ILE A 84 0.94 -2.77 28.76
N ALA A 85 -0.08 -2.64 29.61
CA ALA A 85 -1.22 -1.78 29.32
C ALA A 85 -0.70 -0.34 29.39
N ALA A 86 -0.58 0.32 28.25
CA ALA A 86 -0.48 1.76 28.18
C ALA A 86 -1.03 2.19 26.82
N SER A 87 -2.16 2.87 26.84
CA SER A 87 -2.58 3.79 25.79
C SER A 87 -1.54 4.92 25.78
N ASP A 88 -0.41 4.69 25.11
CA ASP A 88 0.69 5.64 25.01
C ASP A 88 0.63 6.31 23.64
N GLU A 89 0.77 7.63 23.62
CA GLU A 89 0.57 8.54 22.48
C GLU A 89 1.52 8.34 21.28
N ASN A 90 2.30 7.25 21.25
CA ASN A 90 3.25 6.91 20.17
C ASN A 90 3.02 5.47 19.71
N ASP A 91 1.93 5.25 18.97
CA ASP A 91 1.68 3.97 18.31
C ASP A 91 2.62 3.84 17.10
N PRO A 92 3.55 2.87 17.08
CA PRO A 92 4.50 2.71 15.96
C PRO A 92 3.80 2.53 14.61
N VAL A 93 2.55 2.05 14.61
CA VAL A 93 1.71 1.95 13.41
C VAL A 93 1.39 3.33 12.84
N LYS A 94 1.05 4.31 13.70
CA LYS A 94 0.75 5.67 13.27
C LYS A 94 1.97 6.34 12.65
N ASP A 95 3.15 6.17 13.25
CA ASP A 95 4.39 6.71 12.69
C ASP A 95 4.71 6.14 11.31
N GLN A 96 4.47 4.83 11.09
CA GLN A 96 4.64 4.22 9.77
C GLN A 96 3.65 4.77 8.75
N LEU A 97 2.38 4.97 9.14
CA LEU A 97 1.35 5.58 8.29
C LEU A 97 1.72 7.02 7.92
N LEU A 98 2.14 7.83 8.88
CA LEU A 98 2.63 9.20 8.64
C LEU A 98 3.82 9.22 7.66
N ASN A 99 4.81 8.33 7.83
CA ASN A 99 5.93 8.21 6.90
C ASN A 99 5.50 7.75 5.50
N LEU A 100 4.46 6.94 5.39
CA LEU A 100 3.89 6.55 4.12
C LEU A 100 3.25 7.74 3.40
N LEU A 101 2.47 8.54 4.13
CA LEU A 101 1.83 9.74 3.60
C LEU A 101 2.86 10.82 3.22
N MET A 102 3.94 10.98 3.99
CA MET A 102 5.04 11.86 3.59
C MET A 102 5.70 11.42 2.28
N ARG A 103 5.91 10.12 2.07
CA ARG A 103 6.43 9.60 0.79
C ARG A 103 5.49 9.87 -0.38
N ALA A 104 4.19 9.66 -0.18
CA ALA A 104 3.19 10.00 -1.18
C ALA A 104 3.22 11.51 -1.51
N LYS A 105 3.33 12.36 -0.49
CA LYS A 105 3.41 13.81 -0.65
C LYS A 105 4.69 14.29 -1.33
N ASP A 106 5.84 13.66 -1.07
CA ASP A 106 7.09 14.02 -1.73
C ASP A 106 7.08 13.66 -3.22
N GLY A 107 6.30 12.67 -3.63
CA GLY A 107 6.15 12.28 -5.02
C GLY A 107 5.24 13.21 -5.85
N LEU A 108 4.60 14.21 -5.24
CA LEU A 108 3.88 15.31 -5.93
C LEU A 108 4.81 16.45 -6.37
N ARG A 109 6.10 16.40 -6.00
CA ARG A 109 7.00 17.57 -5.99
C ARG A 109 8.00 17.63 -7.16
#